data_AF-A0A351VEG3-F1
#
_entry.id   AF-A0A351VEG3-F1
#
_cell.length_a   1.000
_cell.length_b   1.000
_cell.length_c   1.000
_cell.angle_alpha   90.00
_cell.angle_beta   90.00
_cell.angle_gamma   90.00
#
_symmetry.space_group_name_H-M   'P 1'
#
loop_
_entity.id
_entity.type
_entity.pdbx_description
1 polymer ?
#
loop_
_entity_poly.entity_id
_entity_poly.type
_entity_poly.pdbx_seq_one_letter_code
_entity_poly.pdbx_strand_id
1 'polypeptide(L)' 'MGYLGVEAAAHILHGEKVPENIDSGCELISNDNVYTEENQKLLFPFSEE' A
#
# COMPACT_ATOMS: atom_id res chain seq x y z
N MET A 1 -1.31 3.16 0.00
CA MET A 1 -1.65 4.52 -0.48
C MET A 1 -0.48 5.51 -0.37
N GLY A 2 0.11 5.73 0.81
CA GLY A 2 1.19 6.73 0.97
C GLY A 2 2.37 6.54 0.00
N TYR A 3 2.96 5.35 -0.05
CA TYR A 3 4.05 5.02 -0.97
C TYR A 3 3.68 5.28 -2.44
N LEU A 4 2.59 4.67 -2.92
CA LEU A 4 2.11 4.81 -4.31
C LEU A 4 1.85 6.27 -4.70
N GLY A 5 1.36 7.10 -3.78
CA GLY A 5 1.13 8.52 -4.04
C GLY A 5 2.44 9.31 -4.24
N VAL A 6 3.45 9.05 -3.41
CA VAL A 6 4.76 9.69 -3.52
C VAL A 6 5.50 9.22 -4.78
N GLU A 7 5.46 7.92 -5.05
CA GLU A 7 6.03 7.32 -6.27
C GLU A 7 5.38 7.91 -7.53
N ALA A 8 4.05 7.96 -7.60
CA ALA A 8 3.33 8.54 -8.74
C ALA A 8 3.68 10.03 -8.92
N ALA A 9 3.78 10.80 -7.84
CA ALA A 9 4.20 12.20 -7.91
C ALA A 9 5.62 12.33 -8.47
N ALA A 10 6.56 11.48 -8.06
CA ALA A 10 7.93 11.47 -8.58
C ALA A 10 7.96 11.14 -10.09
N HIS A 11 7.17 10.17 -10.55
CA HIS A 11 7.06 9.83 -11.97
C HIS A 11 6.49 11.00 -12.79
N ILE A 12 5.45 11.68 -12.31
CA ILE A 12 4.90 12.88 -12.97
C ILE A 12 5.97 13.97 -13.13
N LEU A 13 6.78 14.20 -12.09
CA LEU A 13 7.84 15.20 -12.12
C LEU A 13 8.94 14.86 -13.14
N HIS A 14 9.15 13.58 -13.44
CA HIS A 14 10.05 13.12 -14.52
C HIS A 14 9.40 13.08 -15.91
N GLY A 15 8.14 13.52 -16.04
CA GLY A 15 7.41 13.55 -17.30
C GLY A 15 6.86 12.18 -17.73
N GLU A 16 6.84 11.21 -16.81
CA GLU A 16 6.26 9.90 -17.06
C GLU A 16 4.73 9.93 -16.95
N LYS A 17 4.08 9.02 -17.66
CA LYS A 17 2.62 8.85 -17.57
C LYS A 17 2.29 7.88 -16.44
N VAL A 18 1.41 8.31 -15.55
CA VAL A 18 0.84 7.47 -14.48
C VAL A 18 -0.66 7.29 -14.68
N PRO A 19 -1.24 6.17 -14.23
CA PRO A 19 -2.68 5.95 -14.26
C PRO A 19 -3.43 7.01 -13.45
N GLU A 20 -4.57 7.46 -13.97
CA GLU A 20 -5.46 8.39 -13.25
C GLU A 20 -6.06 7.75 -12.00
N ASN A 21 -6.33 6.44 -12.08
CA ASN A 21 -6.88 5.65 -10.97
C ASN A 21 -5.98 4.44 -10.70
N ILE A 22 -5.60 4.27 -9.44
CA ILE A 22 -4.78 3.15 -8.97
C ILE A 22 -5.58 2.42 -7.88
N ASP A 23 -5.92 1.16 -8.11
CA ASP A 23 -6.50 0.29 -7.10
C ASP A 23 -5.41 -0.16 -6.13
N SER A 24 -5.55 0.19 -4.85
CA SER A 24 -4.59 -0.19 -3.81
C SER A 24 -4.89 -1.56 -3.17
N GLY A 25 -5.93 -2.25 -3.61
CA GLY A 25 -6.36 -3.54 -3.10
C GLY A 25 -7.18 -3.46 -1.81
N CYS A 26 -7.77 -4.60 -1.44
CA CYS A 26 -8.49 -4.81 -0.19
C CYS A 26 -8.30 -6.25 0.29
N GLU A 27 -8.38 -6.48 1.60
CA GLU A 27 -8.21 -7.79 2.21
C GLU A 27 -9.27 -8.01 3.31
N LEU A 28 -9.87 -9.21 3.35
CA LEU A 28 -10.89 -9.53 4.35
C LEU A 28 -10.21 -10.13 5.59
N ILE A 29 -10.18 -9.34 6.66
CA ILE A 29 -9.62 -9.78 7.93
C ILE A 29 -10.72 -10.34 8.83
N SER A 30 -10.50 -11.56 9.32
CA SER A 30 -11.36 -12.33 10.22
C SER A 30 -10.52 -12.94 11.36
N ASN A 31 -11.18 -13.48 12.39
CA ASN A 31 -10.48 -14.11 13.52
C ASN A 31 -9.54 -15.25 13.10
N ASP A 32 -9.83 -15.90 11.97
CA ASP A 32 -9.06 -17.04 11.48
C ASP A 32 -7.75 -16.62 10.78
N ASN A 33 -7.66 -15.37 10.29
CA ASN A 33 -6.52 -14.92 9.48
C ASN A 33 -5.84 -13.64 10.00
N VAL A 34 -6.32 -13.03 11.09
CA VAL A 34 -5.79 -11.78 11.64
C VAL A 34 -4.31 -11.87 12.06
N TYR A 35 -3.83 -13.05 12.44
CA TYR A 35 -2.45 -13.27 12.88
C TYR A 35 -1.52 -13.77 11.78
N THR A 36 -1.96 -13.82 10.52
CA THR A 36 -1.03 -14.06 9.41
C THR A 36 -0.05 -12.89 9.29
N GLU A 37 1.18 -13.17 8.89
CA GLU A 37 2.21 -12.14 8.73
C GLU A 37 1.75 -11.02 7.77
N GLU A 38 1.06 -11.39 6.70
CA GLU A 38 0.56 -10.45 5.70
C GLU A 38 -0.52 -9.52 6.27
N ASN A 39 -1.50 -10.05 6.99
CA ASN A 39 -2.52 -9.21 7.62
C ASN A 39 -1.95 -8.35 8.75
N GLN A 40 -0.92 -8.82 9.45
CA GLN A 40 -0.23 -8.00 10.44
C GLN A 40 0.47 -6.80 9.80
N LYS A 41 1.06 -6.94 8.60
CA LYS A 41 1.64 -5.81 7.84
C LYS A 41 0.59 -4.78 7.42
N LEU A 42 -0.65 -5.21 7.18
CA LEU A 42 -1.76 -4.31 6.85
C LEU A 42 -2.33 -3.60 8.10
N LEU A 43 -2.28 -4.24 9.26
CA LEU A 43 -2.88 -3.76 10.50
C LEU A 43 -1.96 -2.86 11.32
N PHE A 44 -0.65 -3.11 11.28
CA PHE A 44 0.31 -2.42 12.11
C PHE A 44 1.28 -1.57 11.28
N PRO A 45 1.73 -0.42 11.80
CA PRO A 45 2.83 0.32 11.20
C PRO A 45 4.08 -0.57 11.13
N PHE A 46 4.93 -0.30 10.13
CA PHE A 46 6.25 -0.91 10.08
C PHE A 46 7.00 -0.58 11.38
N SER A 47 7.48 -1.61 12.07
CA SER A 47 8.42 -1.45 13.17
C SER A 47 9.76 -0.97 12.64
N GLU A 48 10.34 0.07 13.24
CA GLU A 48 11.74 0.43 13.02
C GLU A 48 12.61 -0.71 13.57
N GLU A 49 13.28 -1.46 12.70
CA GLU A 49 14.52 -2.18 13.07
C GLU A 49 15.71 -1.24 12.98
#